data_AF-A0A223V453-F1
#
_entry.id   AF-A0A223V453-F1
#
_cell.length_a   1.000
_cell.length_b   1.000
_cell.length_c   1.000
_cell.angle_alpha   90.00
_cell.angle_beta   90.00
_cell.angle_gamma   90.00
#
_symmetry.space_group_name_H-M   'P 1'
#
loop_
_entity.id
_entity.type
_entity.pdbx_description
1 polymer ?
#
loop_
_entity_poly.entity_id
_entity_poly.type
_entity_poly.pdbx_seq_one_letter_code
_entity_poly.pdbx_strand_id
1 'polypeptide(L)' 'MIMGVFMVLQDVSEIEKKMEEAPDSAYEIGVAIGTYLPFVVLILVAYLFYYYSKKRRGSE' A
#
# COMPACT_ATOMS: atom_id res chain seq x y z
N MET A 1 7.03 12.83 -12.87
CA MET A 1 5.86 12.46 -12.06
C MET A 1 5.31 11.07 -12.46
N ILE A 2 6.14 10.02 -12.44
CA ILE A 2 5.75 8.63 -12.81
C ILE A 2 6.20 7.62 -11.72
N MET A 3 6.80 8.10 -10.62
CA MET A 3 7.39 7.24 -9.59
C MET A 3 6.35 6.49 -8.73
N GLY A 4 5.12 7.03 -8.63
CA GLY A 4 4.04 6.42 -7.84
C GLY A 4 3.36 5.22 -8.52
N VAL A 5 3.36 5.15 -9.86
CA VAL A 5 2.79 4.01 -10.60
C VAL A 5 3.72 2.79 -10.50
N PHE A 6 5.04 3.02 -10.44
CA PHE A 6 6.04 1.96 -10.25
C PHE A 6 5.94 1.27 -8.88
N MET A 7 5.44 1.92 -7.83
CA MET A 7 5.23 1.26 -6.53
C MET A 7 4.18 0.13 -6.58
N VAL A 8 3.27 0.16 -7.55
CA VAL A 8 2.24 -0.88 -7.72
C VAL A 8 2.78 -2.07 -8.53
N LEU A 9 3.86 -1.88 -9.30
CA LEU A 9 4.53 -2.88 -10.11
C LEU A 9 5.91 -3.20 -9.54
N GLN A 10 5.98 -3.57 -8.26
CA GLN A 10 7.23 -4.05 -7.68
C GLN A 10 7.63 -5.38 -8.35
N ASP A 11 8.87 -5.44 -8.83
CA ASP A 11 9.43 -6.68 -9.37
C ASP A 11 9.57 -7.71 -8.24
N VAL A 12 8.88 -8.84 -8.38
CA VAL A 12 8.90 -9.94 -7.38
C VAL A 12 10.34 -10.39 -7.11
N SER A 13 11.19 -10.37 -8.14
CA SER A 13 12.61 -10.69 -8.05
C SER A 13 13.41 -9.73 -7.15
N GLU A 14 13.02 -8.46 -7.02
CA GLU A 14 13.68 -7.52 -6.10
C GLU A 14 13.23 -7.72 -4.65
N ILE A 15 11.98 -8.14 -4.44
CA ILE A 15 11.45 -8.46 -3.11
C ILE A 15 12.11 -9.73 -2.58
N GLU A 16 12.25 -10.76 -3.40
CA GLU A 16 12.93 -12.00 -3.04
C GLU A 16 14.39 -11.75 -2.63
N LYS A 17 15.14 -10.96 -3.39
CA LYS A 17 16.50 -10.55 -3.01
C LYS A 17 16.55 -9.82 -1.68
N LYS A 18 15.59 -8.91 -1.43
CA LYS A 18 15.50 -8.20 -0.15
C LYS A 18 15.15 -9.13 1.02
N MET A 19 14.40 -10.20 0.78
CA MET A 19 14.14 -11.22 1.79
C MET A 19 15.38 -12.09 2.04
N GLU A 20 16.09 -12.50 0.99
CA GLU A 20 17.31 -13.31 1.13
C GLU A 20 18.48 -12.56 1.78
N GLU A 21 18.61 -11.27 1.50
CA GLU A 21 19.63 -10.40 2.08
C GLU A 21 19.20 -9.77 3.43
N ALA A 22 18.04 -10.18 3.96
CA ALA A 22 17.52 -9.61 5.19
C ALA A 22 18.45 -9.92 6.39
N PRO A 23 18.94 -8.90 7.11
CA PRO A 23 19.85 -9.10 8.23
C PRO A 23 19.14 -9.62 9.49
N ASP A 24 17.82 -9.39 9.59
CA ASP A 24 16.99 -9.79 10.71
C ASP A 24 15.52 -9.97 10.27
N SER A 25 14.72 -10.58 11.16
CA SER A 25 13.30 -10.80 10.92
C SER A 25 12.47 -9.52 10.90
N ALA A 26 12.96 -8.43 11.51
CA ALA A 26 12.24 -7.15 11.50
C ALA A 26 12.29 -6.50 10.11
N TYR A 27 13.41 -6.65 9.39
CA TYR A 27 13.55 -6.18 8.01
C TYR A 27 12.61 -6.92 7.06
N GLU A 28 12.50 -8.25 7.15
CA GLU A 28 11.54 -9.04 6.37
C GLU A 28 10.09 -8.57 6.58
N ILE A 29 9.72 -8.32 7.84
CA ILE A 29 8.40 -7.80 8.20
C ILE A 29 8.19 -6.41 7.58
N GLY A 30 9.22 -5.56 7.61
CA GLY A 30 9.21 -4.25 6.95
C GLY A 30 8.97 -4.35 5.44
N VAL A 31 9.64 -5.29 4.77
CA VAL A 31 9.44 -5.57 3.34
C VAL A 31 8.02 -6.04 3.08
N ALA A 32 7.49 -6.99 3.86
CA ALA A 32 6.13 -7.49 3.71
C ALA A 32 5.08 -6.39 3.91
N ILE A 33 5.20 -5.60 4.98
CA ILE A 33 4.29 -4.47 5.25
C ILE A 33 4.36 -3.43 4.13
N GLY A 34 5.57 -3.12 3.64
CA GLY A 34 5.79 -2.21 2.52
C GLY A 34 5.05 -2.63 1.25
N THR A 35 5.02 -3.92 0.94
CA THR A 35 4.31 -4.49 -0.22
C THR A 35 2.78 -4.33 -0.10
N TYR A 36 2.22 -4.45 1.10
CA TYR A 36 0.77 -4.31 1.32
C TYR A 36 0.30 -2.87 1.50
N LEU A 37 1.22 -1.93 1.81
CA LEU A 37 0.91 -0.52 2.06
C LEU A 37 0.09 0.15 0.92
N PRO A 38 0.36 -0.07 -0.37
CA PRO A 38 -0.45 0.51 -1.46
C PRO A 38 -1.93 0.12 -1.39
N PHE A 39 -2.25 -1.11 -0.99
CA PHE A 39 -3.63 -1.57 -0.83
C PHE A 39 -4.34 -0.87 0.33
N VAL A 40 -3.63 -0.64 1.44
CA VAL A 40 -4.16 0.13 2.58
C VAL A 40 -4.51 1.55 2.15
N VAL A 41 -3.66 2.18 1.33
CA VAL A 41 -3.96 3.51 0.78
C VAL A 41 -5.22 3.48 -0.08
N LEU A 42 -5.41 2.48 -0.94
CA LEU A 42 -6.62 2.34 -1.75
C LEU A 42 -7.87 2.17 -0.88
N ILE A 43 -7.80 1.37 0.19
CA ILE A 43 -8.90 1.20 1.16
C ILE A 43 -9.25 2.53 1.82
N LEU A 44 -8.26 3.31 2.26
CA LEU A 44 -8.49 4.63 2.85
C LEU A 44 -9.14 5.58 1.84
N VAL A 45 -8.67 5.60 0.60
CA VAL A 45 -9.27 6.41 -0.47
C VAL A 45 -10.73 6.02 -0.71
N ALA A 46 -11.03 4.73 -0.78
CA ALA A 46 -12.40 4.22 -0.90
C ALA A 46 -13.26 4.63 0.31
N TYR A 47 -12.71 4.54 1.53
CA TYR A 47 -13.40 4.99 2.74
C TYR A 47 -13.70 6.49 2.73
N LEU A 48 -12.75 7.31 2.25
CA LEU A 48 -12.97 8.75 2.09
C LEU A 48 -14.12 9.03 1.12
N PHE A 49 -14.14 8.36 -0.05
CA PHE A 49 -15.24 8.49 -0.99
C PHE A 49 -16.59 8.08 -0.39
N TYR A 50 -16.64 6.96 0.35
CA TYR A 50 -17.82 6.54 1.08
C TYR A 50 -18.26 7.60 2.10
N TYR A 51 -17.34 8.11 2.91
CA TYR A 51 -17.61 9.10 3.94
C TYR A 51 -18.15 10.40 3.36
N TYR A 52 -17.51 10.94 2.31
CA TYR A 52 -18.00 12.14 1.62
C TYR A 52 -19.37 11.93 1.00
N SER A 53 -19.62 10.78 0.39
CA SER A 53 -20.92 10.46 -0.23
C SER A 53 -22.03 10.28 0.81
N LYS A 54 -21.71 9.65 1.94
CA LYS A 54 -22.64 9.49 3.07
C LYS A 54 -22.97 10.83 3.72
N LYS A 55 -21.98 11.72 3.89
CA LYS A 55 -22.18 13.06 4.46
C LYS A 55 -23.15 13.92 3.63
N ARG A 56 -23.16 13.77 2.29
CA ARG A 56 -24.10 14.47 1.41
C ARG A 56 -25.54 13.93 1.46
N ARG A 57 -25.75 12.68 1.89
CA ARG A 57 -27.08 12.05 2.02
C ARG A 57 -27.76 12.32 3.36
N GLY A 58 -27.06 12.92 4.32
CA GLY A 58 -27.61 13.34 5.62
C GLY A 58 -27.90 14.84 5.71
N SER A 59 -27.88 15.54 4.58
CA SER A 59 -28.18 16.97 4.43
C SER A 59 -29.43 17.23 3.59
N GLU A 60 -30.32 16.23 3.52
CA GLU A 60 -31.74 16.38 3.14
C GLU A 60 -32.60 16.24 4.41
#